data_AF-A0AAW0HNC0-F1
#
_entry.id   AF-A0AAW0HNC0-F1
#
_cell.length_a   1.000
_cell.length_b   1.000
_cell.length_c   1.000
_cell.angle_alpha   90.00
_cell.angle_beta   90.00
_cell.angle_gamma   90.00
#
_symmetry.space_group_name_H-M   'P 1'
#
loop_
_entity.id
_entity.type
_entity.pdbx_description
1 polymer ?
#
loop_
_entity_poly.entity_id
_entity_poly.type
_entity_poly.pdbx_seq_one_letter_code
_entity_poly.pdbx_strand_id
1 'polypeptide(L)'
;MSALLVRIQTAPRGTGIVSAPVPKKLLMMAGIDDCYTSARGCTATLGNFAKATFDAISKTYSYLTPDLWKKTVFGVHQVSLSGIH
;
A
#
# COMPACT_ATOMS: atom_id res chain seq x y z
N MET A 1 12.28 20.77 -5.29
CA MET A 1 11.51 19.58 -4.86
C MET A 1 11.59 18.52 -5.95
N SER A 2 12.07 17.31 -5.64
CA SER A 2 11.96 16.18 -6.56
C SER A 2 10.57 15.57 -6.46
N ALA A 3 9.76 15.71 -7.51
CA ALA A 3 8.46 15.08 -7.61
C ALA A 3 8.62 13.68 -8.23
N LEU A 4 8.06 12.69 -7.56
CA LEU A 4 8.00 11.32 -8.04
C LEU A 4 6.54 10.86 -7.95
N LEU A 5 6.04 10.35 -9.06
CA LEU A 5 4.69 9.84 -9.20
C LEU A 5 4.78 8.32 -9.34
N VAL A 6 4.13 7.58 -8.44
CA VAL A 6 4.03 6.12 -8.51
C VAL A 6 2.57 5.76 -8.75
N ARG A 7 2.33 4.88 -9.72
CA ARG A 7 1.02 4.33 -10.05
C ARG A 7 1.08 2.81 -9.94
N ILE A 8 0.18 2.26 -9.14
CA ILE A 8 -0.04 0.81 -8.98
C ILE A 8 -1.28 0.45 -9.80
N GLN A 9 -1.19 -0.58 -10.63
CA GLN A 9 -2.31 -1.14 -11.39
C GLN A 9 -2.48 -2.60 -10.99
N THR A 10 -3.73 -3.02 -10.80
CA THR A 10 -4.06 -4.42 -10.52
C THR A 10 -3.75 -5.27 -11.75
N ALA A 11 -3.14 -6.44 -11.53
CA ALA A 11 -2.81 -7.38 -12.59
C ALA A 11 -3.71 -8.62 -12.51
N PRO A 12 -3.90 -9.37 -13.62
CA PRO A 12 -4.56 -10.66 -13.56
C PRO A 12 -3.81 -11.63 -12.64
N ARG A 13 -4.53 -12.57 -12.02
CA ARG A 13 -3.96 -13.52 -11.05
C ARG A 13 -2.85 -14.36 -11.68
N GLY A 14 -1.73 -14.50 -10.98
CA GLY A 14 -0.56 -15.26 -11.45
C GLY A 14 0.39 -14.46 -12.35
N THR A 15 0.21 -13.13 -12.43
CA THR A 15 1.17 -12.23 -13.09
C THR A 15 2.43 -12.05 -12.25
N GLY A 16 2.28 -12.06 -10.93
CA GLY A 16 3.33 -11.68 -10.00
C GLY A 16 3.55 -10.16 -9.94
N ILE A 17 4.53 -9.75 -9.15
CA ILE A 17 4.86 -8.34 -8.92
C ILE A 17 5.86 -7.84 -9.96
N VAL A 18 5.40 -6.99 -10.88
CA VAL A 18 6.24 -6.32 -11.88
C VAL A 18 6.58 -4.91 -11.39
N SER A 19 7.73 -4.79 -10.73
CA SER A 19 8.17 -3.57 -10.07
C SER A 19 9.69 -3.50 -9.88
N ALA A 20 10.20 -2.28 -9.66
CA ALA A 20 11.57 -2.05 -9.22
C ALA A 20 11.82 -2.69 -7.83
N PRO A 21 13.07 -3.01 -7.45
CA PRO A 21 13.37 -3.80 -6.26
C PRO A 21 12.84 -3.19 -4.94
N VAL A 22 12.88 -1.86 -4.81
CA VAL A 22 12.39 -1.14 -3.62
C VAL A 22 10.87 -1.28 -3.44
N PRO A 23 10.01 -0.87 -4.40
CA PRO A 23 8.57 -1.05 -4.32
C PRO A 23 8.15 -2.51 -4.33
N LYS A 24 8.87 -3.40 -5.01
CA LYS A 24 8.60 -4.85 -4.98
C LYS A 24 8.61 -5.41 -3.56
N LYS A 25 9.60 -5.01 -2.74
CA LYS A 25 9.67 -5.45 -1.34
C LYS A 25 8.51 -4.89 -0.52
N LEU A 26 8.17 -3.62 -0.72
CA LEU A 26 7.04 -2.97 -0.02
C LEU A 26 5.69 -3.59 -0.39
N LEU A 27 5.46 -3.88 -1.67
CA LEU A 27 4.22 -4.52 -2.15
C LEU A 27 4.09 -5.95 -1.61
N MET A 28 5.20 -6.69 -1.56
CA MET A 28 5.22 -8.02 -0.96
C MET A 28 4.97 -7.97 0.56
N MET A 29 5.50 -6.96 1.26
CA MET A 29 5.20 -6.73 2.69
C MET A 29 3.72 -6.33 2.93
N ALA A 30 3.09 -5.68 1.96
CA ALA A 30 1.66 -5.36 1.99
C ALA A 30 0.76 -6.56 1.61
N GLY A 31 1.34 -7.71 1.24
CA GLY A 31 0.57 -8.90 0.85
C GLY A 31 -0.07 -8.81 -0.54
N ILE A 32 0.51 -8.01 -1.45
CA ILE A 32 0.04 -7.88 -2.83
C ILE A 32 0.85 -8.83 -3.72
N ASP A 33 0.21 -9.86 -4.26
CA ASP A 33 0.87 -10.84 -5.13
C ASP A 33 0.92 -10.43 -6.61
N ASP A 34 -0.11 -9.73 -7.11
CA ASP A 34 -0.29 -9.45 -8.54
C ASP A 34 -0.48 -7.95 -8.81
N CYS A 35 0.58 -7.25 -9.23
CA CYS A 35 0.45 -5.85 -9.62
C CYS A 35 1.54 -5.39 -10.60
N TYR A 36 1.15 -4.42 -11.43
CA TYR A 36 2.07 -3.62 -12.23
C TYR A 36 2.32 -2.29 -11.55
N THR A 37 3.58 -1.86 -11.54
CA THR A 37 3.92 -0.52 -11.07
C THR A 37 4.59 0.29 -12.17
N SER A 38 4.22 1.56 -12.23
CA SER A 38 4.89 2.54 -13.08
C SER A 38 5.28 3.74 -12.23
N ALA A 39 6.50 4.21 -12.42
CA ALA A 39 7.00 5.39 -11.72
C ALA A 39 7.50 6.41 -12.73
N ARG A 40 7.14 7.68 -12.52
CA ARG A 40 7.55 8.81 -13.37
C ARG A 40 8.12 9.93 -12.50
N GLY A 41 9.26 10.48 -12.93
CA GLY A 41 9.93 11.59 -12.24
C GLY A 41 11.32 11.18 -11.73
N CYS A 42 11.83 11.91 -10.73
CA CYS A 42 13.18 11.70 -10.21
C CYS A 42 13.24 10.45 -9.32
N THR A 43 13.47 9.29 -9.92
CA THR A 43 13.70 8.00 -9.23
C THR A 43 15.12 7.86 -8.66
N ALA A 44 16.00 8.84 -8.89
CA ALA A 44 17.41 8.80 -8.50
C ALA A 44 17.64 8.71 -6.97
N THR A 45 16.65 9.09 -6.15
CA THR A 45 16.77 9.04 -4.69
C THR A 45 15.87 7.95 -4.10
N LEU A 46 16.50 6.92 -3.53
CA LEU A 46 15.82 5.76 -2.94
C LEU A 46 14.79 6.15 -1.86
N GLY A 47 15.10 7.15 -1.03
CA GLY A 47 14.19 7.62 0.04
C GLY A 47 12.87 8.21 -0.50
N ASN A 48 12.94 9.04 -1.54
CA ASN A 48 11.73 9.57 -2.19
C ASN A 48 10.92 8.46 -2.87
N PHE A 49 11.62 7.47 -3.44
CA PHE A 49 11.00 6.32 -4.10
C PHE A 49 10.24 5.42 -3.12
N ALA A 50 10.82 5.14 -1.96
CA ALA A 50 10.14 4.41 -0.89
C ALA A 50 8.93 5.18 -0.36
N LYS A 51 9.08 6.49 -0.10
CA LYS A 51 7.99 7.34 0.40
C LYS A 51 6.81 7.42 -0.59
N ALA A 52 7.09 7.61 -1.88
CA ALA A 52 6.04 7.68 -2.90
C ALA A 52 5.31 6.35 -3.07
N THR A 53 6.03 5.23 -2.95
CA THR A 53 5.42 3.89 -3.00
C THR A 53 4.51 3.66 -1.79
N PHE A 54 4.98 3.99 -0.59
CA PHE A 54 4.18 3.87 0.63
C PHE A 54 2.90 4.71 0.56
N ASP A 55 3.01 5.96 0.07
CA ASP A 55 1.86 6.84 -0.15
C ASP A 55 0.86 6.24 -1.16
N ALA A 56 1.35 5.62 -2.25
CA ALA A 56 0.50 4.96 -3.24
C ALA A 56 -0.24 3.73 -2.66
N ILE A 57 0.44 2.92 -1.84
CA ILE A 57 -0.17 1.77 -1.16
C ILE A 57 -1.22 2.25 -0.15
N SER A 58 -0.89 3.25 0.66
CA SER A 58 -1.82 3.83 1.64
C SER A 58 -3.09 4.36 0.97
N LYS A 59 -2.94 5.05 -0.17
CA LYS A 59 -4.08 5.48 -0.99
C LYS A 59 -4.93 4.30 -1.46
N THR A 60 -4.30 3.20 -1.87
CA THR A 60 -4.99 1.97 -2.30
C THR A 60 -5.85 1.38 -1.17
N TYR A 61 -5.38 1.38 0.08
CA TYR A 61 -6.19 0.96 1.23
C TYR A 61 -7.27 1.97 1.62
N SER A 62 -7.05 3.27 1.39
CA SER A 62 -8.06 4.30 1.64
C SER A 62 -9.19 4.33 0.61
N TYR A 63 -9.01 3.65 -0.53
CA TYR A 63 -10.07 3.49 -1.52
C TYR A 63 -11.15 2.53 -0.99
N LEU A 64 -12.33 3.06 -0.67
CA LEU A 64 -13.52 2.25 -0.42
C LEU A 64 -13.98 1.62 -1.75
N THR A 65 -13.60 0.38 -1.99
CA THR A 65 -14.34 -0.47 -2.93
C THR A 65 -15.78 -0.64 -2.44
N PRO A 66 -16.76 -0.81 -3.33
CA PRO A 66 -18.18 -0.95 -2.96
C PRO A 66 -18.47 -2.09 -1.97
N ASP A 67 -17.57 -3.06 -1.86
CA ASP A 67 -17.60 -4.13 -0.87
C ASP A 67 -17.39 -3.63 0.58
N LEU A 68 -16.61 -2.56 0.76
CA LEU A 68 -16.30 -1.92 2.06
C LEU A 68 -17.35 -0.88 2.47
N TRP A 69 -18.40 -0.66 1.68
CA TRP A 69 -19.49 0.29 2.01
C TRP A 69 -20.45 -0.27 3.08
N LYS A 70 -20.38 -1.56 3.37
CA LYS A 70 -21.16 -2.16 4.45
C LYS A 70 -20.66 -1.62 5.79
N LYS A 71 -21.58 -1.20 6.67
CA LYS A 71 -21.27 -0.69 8.01
C LYS A 71 -20.28 -1.61 8.71
N THR A 72 -19.06 -1.13 8.96
CA THR A 72 -18.11 -1.80 9.84
C THR A 72 -18.73 -1.85 11.24
N VAL A 73 -19.06 -3.04 11.72
CA VAL A 73 -19.33 -3.25 13.14
C VAL A 73 -18.01 -3.02 13.85
N PHE A 74 -17.88 -1.89 14.57
CA PHE A 74 -16.71 -1.64 15.40
C PHE A 74 -16.70 -2.71 16.50
N GLY A 75 -15.87 -3.74 16.33
CA GLY A 75 -15.54 -4.64 17.42
C GLY A 75 -14.95 -3.79 18.53
N VAL A 76 -15.50 -3.92 19.74
CA VAL A 76 -14.99 -3.22 20.93
C VAL A 76 -13.50 -3.51 20.99
N HIS A 77 -12.67 -2.49 20.82
CA HIS A 77 -11.24 -2.61 21.06
C HIS A 77 -11.08 -2.99 22.54
N GLN A 78 -10.85 -4.27 22.81
CA GLN A 78 -10.53 -4.76 24.15
C GLN A 78 -9.11 -4.30 24.49
N VAL A 79 -8.94 -3.01 24.78
CA VAL A 79 -7.86 -2.54 25.65
C VAL A 79 -8.19 -3.06 27.02
N SER A 80 -7.64 -4.23 27.33
CA SER A 80 -7.69 -4.85 28.64
C SER A 80 -7.06 -3.89 29.64
N LEU A 81 -7.90 -3.15 30.38
CA LEU A 81 -7.55 -2.49 31.63
C LEU A 81 -7.45 -3.56 32.73
N SER A 82 -6.45 -4.44 32.65
CA SER A 82 -6.08 -5.33 33.76
C SER A 82 -4.90 -4.70 34.51
N GLY A 83 -5.17 -3.78 35.44
CA GLY A 83 -4.07 -3.17 36.20
C GLY A 83 -4.38 -1.99 37.12
N ILE A 84 -5.60 -1.87 37.66
CA ILE A 84 -5.86 -0.94 38.77
C ILE A 84 -6.84 -1.59 39.76
N HIS A 85 -6.27 -2.36 40.69
CA HIS A 85 -6.81 -2.63 42.01
C HIS A 85 -5.63 -2.55 42.97
#